data_AF-A0A4R5C1V4-F1
#
_entry.id   AF-A0A4R5C1V4-F1
#
_cell.length_a   1.000
_cell.length_b   1.000
_cell.length_c   1.000
_cell.angle_alpha   90.00
_cell.angle_beta   90.00
_cell.angle_gamma   90.00
#
_symmetry.space_group_name_H-M   'P 1'
#
loop_
_entity.id
_entity.type
_entity.pdbx_description
1 polymer ?
#
loop_
_entity_poly.entity_id
_entity_poly.type
_entity_poly.pdbx_seq_one_letter_code
_entity_poly.pdbx_strand_id
1 'polypeptide(L)'
;MSSLDELQQVLQGIERHLEEAGAHLGTCQGKLDEARQALVRLDPEHPETVLPPGLPRTHDQVERAQRLIDLVLNTIRDFATRL
;
A
#
# COMPACT_ATOMS: atom_id res chain seq x y z
N MET A 1 10.83 31.97 10.60
CA MET A 1 10.62 30.51 10.71
C MET A 1 11.99 29.88 10.69
N SER A 2 12.24 28.91 11.57
CA SER A 2 13.52 28.18 11.62
C SER A 2 13.55 27.14 10.51
N SER A 3 14.74 26.83 9.98
CA SER A 3 14.92 25.70 9.05
C SER A 3 14.46 24.36 9.66
N LEU A 4 14.43 24.27 11.00
CA LEU A 4 13.90 23.11 11.72
C LEU A 4 12.37 23.02 11.64
N ASP A 5 11.68 24.17 11.73
CA ASP A 5 10.21 24.23 11.60
C ASP A 5 9.79 23.86 10.18
N GLU A 6 10.51 24.35 9.18
CA GLU A 6 10.28 24.02 7.76
C GLU A 6 10.47 22.51 7.51
N LEU A 7 11.53 21.91 8.08
CA LEU A 7 11.76 20.48 7.99
C LEU A 7 10.64 19.67 8.64
N GLN A 8 10.20 20.03 9.85
CA GLN A 8 9.09 19.36 10.52
C GLN A 8 7.79 19.44 9.69
N GLN A 9 7.50 20.60 9.11
CA GLN A 9 6.32 20.78 8.27
C GLN A 9 6.37 19.91 7.00
N VAL A 10 7.55 19.81 6.36
CA VAL A 10 7.74 18.94 5.19
C VAL A 10 7.57 17.47 5.57
N LEU A 11 8.13 17.03 6.69
CA LEU A 11 7.99 15.64 7.16
C LEU A 11 6.53 15.28 7.43
N GLN A 12 5.77 16.15 8.09
CA GLN A 12 4.32 15.97 8.29
C GLN A 12 3.55 15.91 6.97
N GLY A 13 3.96 16.73 5.99
CA GLY A 13 3.39 16.69 4.65
C GLY A 13 3.65 15.35 3.96
N ILE A 14 4.86 14.82 4.04
CA ILE A 14 5.21 13.52 3.45
C ILE A 14 4.46 12.39 4.17
N GLU A 15 4.37 12.43 5.50
CA GLU A 15 3.64 11.44 6.29
C GLU A 15 2.18 11.33 5.82
N ARG A 16 1.48 12.46 5.69
CA ARG A 16 0.08 12.49 5.23
C ARG A 16 -0.08 11.88 3.84
N HIS A 17 0.76 12.24 2.88
CA HIS A 17 0.68 11.69 1.52
C HIS A 17 0.94 10.17 1.50
N LEU A 18 1.84 9.68 2.36
CA LEU A 18 2.12 8.25 2.48
C LEU A 18 0.95 7.50 3.13
N GLU A 19 0.30 8.07 4.13
CA GLU A 19 -0.91 7.51 4.73
C GLU A 19 -2.06 7.43 3.72
N GLU A 20 -2.28 8.49 2.94
CA GLU A 20 -3.28 8.52 1.86
C GLU A 20 -2.97 7.46 0.79
N ALA A 21 -1.70 7.36 0.35
CA ALA A 21 -1.27 6.34 -0.58
C ALA A 21 -1.47 4.92 -0.04
N GLY A 22 -1.17 4.69 1.24
CA GLY A 22 -1.42 3.42 1.92
C GLY A 22 -2.91 3.06 1.97
N ALA A 23 -3.78 4.02 2.27
CA ALA A 23 -5.23 3.80 2.25
C ALA A 23 -5.76 3.44 0.84
N HIS A 24 -5.22 4.09 -0.19
CA HIS A 24 -5.55 3.76 -1.58
C HIS A 24 -5.07 2.35 -1.98
N LEU A 25 -3.86 1.96 -1.60
CA LEU A 25 -3.35 0.61 -1.84
C LEU A 25 -4.16 -0.45 -1.11
N GLY A 26 -4.56 -0.21 0.15
CA GLY A 26 -5.45 -1.11 0.88
C GLY A 26 -6.81 -1.29 0.19
N THR A 27 -7.37 -0.20 -0.35
CA THR A 27 -8.60 -0.26 -1.16
C THR A 27 -8.40 -1.08 -2.43
N CYS A 28 -7.27 -0.91 -3.13
CA CYS A 28 -6.93 -1.70 -4.30
C CYS A 28 -6.77 -3.19 -3.97
N GLN A 29 -6.14 -3.52 -2.83
CA GLN A 29 -5.98 -4.90 -2.39
C GLN A 29 -7.33 -5.57 -2.13
N GLY A 30 -8.25 -4.89 -1.43
CA GLY A 30 -9.61 -5.39 -1.22
C GLY A 30 -10.34 -5.69 -2.53
N LYS A 31 -10.26 -4.78 -3.51
CA LYS A 31 -10.86 -5.00 -4.84
C LYS A 31 -10.22 -6.16 -5.61
N LEU A 32 -8.90 -6.35 -5.48
CA LEU A 32 -8.20 -7.49 -6.09
C LEU A 32 -8.66 -8.81 -5.46
N ASP A 33 -8.85 -8.84 -4.14
CA ASP A 33 -9.36 -10.02 -3.45
C ASP A 33 -10.81 -10.33 -3.80
N GLU A 34 -11.67 -9.32 -3.89
CA GLU A 34 -13.04 -9.47 -4.38
C GLU A 34 -13.07 -10.04 -5.81
N ALA A 35 -12.26 -9.48 -6.71
CA ALA A 35 -12.14 -9.98 -8.08
C ALA A 35 -11.63 -11.43 -8.11
N ARG A 36 -10.61 -11.76 -7.32
CA ARG A 36 -10.09 -13.12 -7.20
C ARG A 36 -11.17 -14.10 -6.75
N GLN A 37 -11.92 -13.75 -5.71
CA GLN A 37 -13.00 -14.58 -5.19
C GLN A 37 -14.12 -14.75 -6.19
N ALA A 38 -14.51 -13.68 -6.91
CA ALA A 38 -15.52 -13.73 -7.95
C ALA A 38 -15.11 -14.67 -9.08
N LEU A 39 -13.85 -14.60 -9.52
CA LEU A 39 -13.32 -15.48 -10.57
C LEU A 39 -13.27 -16.93 -10.14
N VAL A 40 -12.76 -17.23 -8.95
CA VAL A 40 -12.72 -18.61 -8.40
C VAL A 40 -14.12 -19.21 -8.27
N ARG A 41 -15.15 -18.40 -8.02
CA ARG A 41 -16.55 -18.89 -7.99
C ARG A 41 -17.10 -19.27 -9.35
N LEU A 42 -16.53 -18.78 -10.46
CA LEU A 42 -16.97 -19.14 -11.81
C LEU A 42 -16.59 -20.58 -12.16
N ASP A 43 -15.40 -21.01 -11.76
CA ASP A 43 -14.95 -22.40 -11.87
C ASP A 43 -14.17 -22.80 -10.61
N PRO A 44 -14.88 -23.33 -9.58
CA PRO A 44 -14.25 -23.76 -8.34
C PRO A 44 -13.33 -24.97 -8.51
N GLU A 45 -13.56 -25.80 -9.53
CA GLU A 45 -12.80 -27.02 -9.78
C GLU A 45 -11.48 -26.72 -10.50
N HIS A 46 -11.45 -25.67 -11.33
CA HIS A 46 -10.24 -25.23 -12.06
C HIS A 46 -10.00 -23.71 -11.96
N PRO A 47 -9.70 -23.18 -10.77
CA PRO A 47 -9.50 -21.75 -10.55
C PRO A 47 -8.37 -21.15 -11.40
N GLU A 48 -7.37 -21.94 -11.78
CA GLU A 48 -6.26 -21.54 -12.65
C GLU A 48 -6.69 -21.19 -14.08
N THR A 49 -7.86 -21.67 -14.52
CA THR A 49 -8.38 -21.37 -15.88
C THR A 49 -9.10 -20.03 -15.94
N VAL A 50 -9.63 -19.57 -14.79
CA VAL A 50 -10.41 -18.34 -14.65
C VAL A 50 -9.62 -17.20 -14.04
N LEU A 51 -8.53 -17.48 -13.32
CA LEU A 51 -7.64 -16.46 -12.76
C LEU A 51 -6.67 -15.93 -13.82
N PRO A 52 -6.68 -14.61 -14.10
CA PRO A 52 -5.68 -14.02 -14.97
C PRO A 52 -4.26 -14.24 -14.40
N PRO A 53 -3.28 -14.61 -15.22
CA PRO A 53 -1.93 -14.92 -14.76
C PRO A 53 -1.21 -13.71 -14.11
N GLY A 54 -1.64 -12.49 -14.45
CA GLY A 54 -1.11 -11.26 -13.84
C GLY A 54 -1.68 -10.96 -12.46
N LEU A 55 -2.80 -11.57 -12.05
CA LEU A 55 -3.51 -11.20 -10.83
C LEU A 55 -2.72 -11.52 -9.55
N PRO A 56 -2.09 -12.71 -9.39
CA PRO A 56 -1.21 -12.98 -8.25
C PRO A 56 -0.04 -12.00 -8.17
N ARG A 57 0.62 -11.74 -9.32
CA ARG A 57 1.73 -10.79 -9.37
C ARG A 57 1.30 -9.39 -8.94
N THR A 58 0.14 -8.91 -9.39
CA THR A 58 -0.38 -7.60 -8.99
C THR A 58 -0.65 -7.55 -7.49
N HIS A 59 -1.20 -8.62 -6.90
CA HIS A 59 -1.41 -8.71 -5.46
C HIS A 59 -0.08 -8.57 -4.69
N ASP A 60 0.96 -9.32 -5.11
CA ASP A 60 2.29 -9.24 -4.50
C ASP A 60 2.90 -7.83 -4.59
N GLN A 61 2.69 -7.13 -5.71
CA GLN A 61 3.19 -5.76 -5.88
C GLN A 61 2.48 -4.77 -4.95
N VAL A 62 1.16 -4.90 -4.78
CA VAL A 62 0.39 -4.06 -3.86
C VAL A 62 0.82 -4.30 -2.42
N GLU A 63 0.96 -5.55 -2.00
CA GLU A 63 1.45 -5.90 -0.67
C GLU A 63 2.88 -5.39 -0.43
N ARG A 64 3.76 -5.51 -1.43
CA ARG A 64 5.11 -4.96 -1.36
C ARG A 64 5.09 -3.43 -1.23
N ALA A 65 4.25 -2.75 -1.99
CA ALA A 65 4.13 -1.29 -1.92
C ALA A 65 3.63 -0.85 -0.53
N GLN A 66 2.65 -1.55 0.04
CA GLN A 66 2.16 -1.30 1.40
C GLN A 66 3.28 -1.40 2.44
N ARG A 67 4.07 -2.48 2.40
CA ARG A 67 5.22 -2.66 3.31
C ARG A 67 6.27 -1.56 3.18
N LEU A 68 6.51 -1.07 1.97
CA LEU A 68 7.45 0.02 1.74
C LEU A 68 6.91 1.35 2.31
N ILE A 69 5.61 1.61 2.18
CA ILE A 69 4.98 2.78 2.79
C ILE A 69 5.13 2.72 4.32
N ASP A 70 4.81 1.58 4.94
CA ASP A 70 4.93 1.41 6.39
C ASP A 70 6.38 1.61 6.86
N LEU A 71 7.36 1.08 6.12
CA LEU A 71 8.77 1.27 6.42
C LEU A 71 9.17 2.76 6.38
N VAL A 72 8.74 3.49 5.35
CA VAL A 72 9.07 4.91 5.20
C VAL A 72 8.37 5.74 6.28
N LEU A 73 7.10 5.47 6.57
CA LEU A 73 6.36 6.13 7.66
C LEU A 73 7.07 5.96 9.00
N ASN A 74 7.46 4.72 9.34
CA ASN A 74 8.20 4.46 10.57
C ASN A 74 9.55 5.19 10.59
N THR A 75 10.26 5.22 9.46
CA THR A 75 11.53 5.94 9.34
C THR A 75 11.35 7.45 9.54
N ILE A 76 10.30 8.05 8.97
CA ILE A 76 9.98 9.48 9.13
C ILE A 76 9.64 9.79 10.58
N ARG A 77 8.80 8.97 11.21
CA ARG A 77 8.41 9.12 12.62
C ARG A 77 9.64 9.02 13.53
N ASP A 78 10.46 7.99 13.35
CA ASP A 78 11.70 7.81 14.10
C ASP A 78 12.64 8.99 13.95
N PHE A 79 12.80 9.50 12.72
CA PHE A 79 13.61 10.69 12.47
C PHE A 79 13.04 11.93 13.16
N ALA A 80 11.73 12.15 13.07
CA ALA A 80 11.05 13.29 13.68
C ALA A 80 11.15 13.27 15.22
N THR A 81 11.18 12.10 15.87
CA THR A 81 11.40 12.02 17.32
C THR A 81 12.81 12.38 17.77
N ARG A 82 13.78 12.45 16.84
CA ARG A 82 15.19 12.75 17.10
C ARG A 82 15.61 14.16 16.69
N LEU A 83 14.70 14.94 16.10
CA LEU A 83 14.87 16.37 15.79
C LEU A 83 14.66 17.21 17.05
#